data_AF-A0AAD4V175-F1
#
_entry.id   AF-A0AAD4V175-F1
#
_cell.length_a   1.000
_cell.length_b   1.000
_cell.length_c   1.000
_cell.angle_alpha   90.00
_cell.angle_beta   90.00
_cell.angle_gamma   90.00
#
_symmetry.space_group_name_H-M   'P 1'
#
loop_
_entity.id
_entity.type
_entity.pdbx_description
1 polymer ?
#
loop_
_entity_poly.entity_id
_entity_poly.type
_entity_poly.pdbx_seq_one_letter_code
_entity_poly.pdbx_strand_id
1 'polypeptide(L)'
;MLEKLRNRCLVFVGDSIGRNQWESPLCMLSSALLNKTSIYEVNVSPITKHLGILVIKFEDFNCTAEYYRSPYLVIQGHAPVQKG
;
A
#
# COMPACT_ATOMS: atom_id res chain seq x y z
N MET A 1 0.95 -17.28 6.46
CA MET A 1 0.18 -16.14 5.90
C MET A 1 0.49 -15.93 4.42
N LEU A 2 1.76 -15.77 4.04
CA LEU A 2 2.17 -15.61 2.64
C LEU A 2 1.60 -16.67 1.69
N GLU A 3 1.59 -17.95 2.07
CA GLU A 3 0.96 -19.02 1.27
C GLU A 3 -0.54 -18.77 1.00
N LYS A 4 -1.27 -18.19 1.96
CA LYS A 4 -2.70 -17.85 1.76
C LYS A 4 -2.88 -16.69 0.77
N LEU A 5 -1.86 -15.84 0.65
CA LEU A 5 -1.82 -14.68 -0.24
C LEU A 5 -1.19 -15.01 -1.60
N ARG A 6 -0.73 -16.24 -1.83
CA ARG A 6 -0.09 -16.66 -3.08
C ARG A 6 -0.98 -16.33 -4.28
N ASN A 7 -0.41 -15.69 -5.29
CA ASN A 7 -1.10 -15.20 -6.49
C ASN A 7 -2.24 -14.19 -6.21
N ARG A 8 -2.20 -13.48 -5.07
CA ARG A 8 -3.19 -12.45 -4.71
C ARG A 8 -2.54 -11.07 -4.53
N CYS A 9 -3.38 -10.04 -4.58
CA CYS A 9 -3.02 -8.68 -4.22
C CYS A 9 -3.74 -8.31 -2.91
N LEU A 10 -2.97 -7.97 -1.88
CA LEU A 10 -3.49 -7.46 -0.61
C LEU A 10 -3.42 -5.94 -0.62
N VAL A 11 -4.57 -5.27 -0.63
CA VAL A 11 -4.66 -3.82 -0.78
C VAL A 11 -5.19 -3.18 0.50
N PHE A 12 -4.53 -2.10 0.92
CA PHE A 12 -4.99 -1.17 1.93
C PHE A 12 -5.28 0.19 1.27
N VAL A 13 -6.45 0.76 1.54
CA VAL A 13 -6.86 2.05 0.98
C VAL A 13 -7.31 2.94 2.12
N GLY A 14 -6.74 4.13 2.24
CA GLY A 14 -7.14 5.04 3.31
C GLY A 14 -6.20 6.20 3.58
N ASP A 15 -6.24 6.65 4.83
CA ASP A 15 -5.41 7.72 5.36
C ASP A 15 -4.10 7.17 5.99
N SER A 16 -3.50 7.97 6.88
CA SER A 16 -2.30 7.56 7.62
C SER A 16 -2.51 6.34 8.52
N ILE A 17 -3.72 6.09 9.03
CA ILE A 17 -4.01 4.88 9.81
C ILE A 17 -4.01 3.66 8.89
N GLY A 18 -4.62 3.78 7.70
CA GLY A 18 -4.57 2.74 6.67
C GLY A 18 -3.13 2.40 6.25
N ARG A 19 -2.26 3.42 6.17
CA ARG A 19 -0.82 3.23 5.93
C ARG A 19 -0.16 2.43 7.05
N ASN A 20 -0.38 2.78 8.31
CA ASN A 20 0.21 2.05 9.45
C ASN A 20 -0.28 0.58 9.49
N GLN A 21 -1.56 0.35 9.17
CA GLN A 21 -2.14 -0.99 9.07
C GLN A 21 -1.56 -1.80 7.91
N TRP A 22 -1.02 -1.16 6.87
CA TRP A 22 -0.30 -1.82 5.79
C TRP A 22 1.18 -2.08 6.15
N GLU A 23 1.86 -1.11 6.78
CA GLU A 23 3.28 -1.21 7.17
C GLU A 23 3.52 -2.33 8.20
N SER A 24 2.60 -2.51 9.16
CA SER A 24 2.75 -3.54 10.21
C SER A 24 2.72 -4.99 9.65
N PRO A 25 1.72 -5.42 8.87
CA PRO A 25 1.73 -6.71 8.18
C PRO A 25 2.89 -6.84 7.20
N LEU A 26 3.24 -5.79 6.45
CA LEU A 26 4.39 -5.82 5.54
C LEU A 26 5.67 -6.22 6.28
N CYS A 27 5.94 -5.61 7.44
CA CYS A 27 7.09 -5.95 8.28
C CYS A 27 7.04 -7.41 8.77
N MET A 28 5.88 -7.86 9.27
CA MET A 28 5.71 -9.25 9.73
C MET A 28 5.84 -10.28 8.60
N LEU A 29 5.36 -9.97 7.40
CA LEU A 29 5.46 -10.87 6.24
C LEU A 29 6.90 -10.90 5.71
N SER A 30 7.58 -9.75 5.66
CA SER A 30 8.97 -9.64 5.26
C SER A 30 9.90 -10.44 6.19
N SER A 31 9.64 -10.45 7.51
CA SER A 31 10.47 -11.20 8.45
C SER A 31 10.45 -12.71 8.20
N ALA A 32 9.35 -13.25 7.69
CA ALA A 32 9.19 -14.67 7.36
C ALA A 32 9.92 -15.12 6.09
N LEU A 33 10.45 -14.19 5.27
CA LEU A 33 11.22 -14.53 4.07
C LEU A 33 12.64 -14.96 4.43
N LEU A 34 13.08 -16.10 3.89
CA LEU A 34 14.47 -16.56 3.96
C LEU A 34 15.36 -15.75 2.99
N ASN A 35 14.88 -15.55 1.76
CA ASN A 35 15.57 -14.74 0.77
C ASN A 35 15.04 -13.29 0.82
N LYS A 36 15.87 -12.34 1.27
CA LYS A 36 15.46 -10.92 1.32
C LYS A 36 15.49 -10.23 -0.05
N THR A 37 16.06 -10.84 -1.08
CA THR A 37 16.03 -10.28 -2.44
C THR A 37 14.73 -10.57 -3.17
N SER A 38 13.90 -11.50 -2.67
CA SER A 38 12.58 -11.80 -3.23
C SER A 38 11.47 -10.85 -2.77
N ILE A 39 11.83 -9.76 -2.06
CA ILE A 39 10.93 -8.68 -1.70
C ILE A 39 11.48 -7.33 -2.18
N TYR A 40 10.67 -6.59 -2.94
CA TYR A 40 11.08 -5.32 -3.51
C TYR A 40 9.89 -4.42 -3.83
N GLU A 41 10.13 -3.12 -3.88
CA GLU A 41 9.15 -2.13 -4.32
C GLU A 41 9.05 -2.14 -5.86
N VAL A 42 7.82 -2.24 -6.38
CA VAL A 42 7.57 -2.35 -7.83
C VAL A 42 7.57 -0.98 -8.51
N ASN A 43 7.11 0.06 -7.80
CA ASN A 43 6.93 1.40 -8.36
C ASN A 43 7.86 2.40 -7.67
N VAL A 44 8.74 3.05 -8.43
CA VAL A 44 9.67 4.08 -7.93
C VAL A 44 9.02 5.48 -8.03
N SER A 45 7.78 5.64 -7.54
CA SER A 45 7.14 6.96 -7.50
C SER A 45 7.34 7.61 -6.13
N PRO A 46 7.75 8.89 -6.05
CA PRO A 46 7.96 9.54 -4.75
C PRO A 46 6.67 9.58 -3.93
N ILE A 47 6.73 9.09 -2.69
CA ILE A 47 5.64 9.28 -1.73
C ILE A 47 5.59 10.77 -1.37
N THR A 48 4.52 11.46 -1.76
CA THR A 48 4.27 12.84 -1.33
C THR A 48 3.12 12.87 -0.33
N LYS A 49 2.94 14.01 0.35
CA LYS A 49 1.82 14.20 1.30
C LYS A 49 0.44 14.04 0.64
N HIS A 50 0.33 14.23 -0.68
CA HIS A 50 -0.92 14.30 -1.43
C HIS A 50 -1.13 13.17 -2.44
N LEU A 51 -0.05 12.46 -2.82
CA LEU A 51 -0.07 11.39 -3.80
C LEU A 51 0.84 10.26 -3.33
N GLY A 52 0.35 9.02 -3.36
CA GLY A 52 1.19 7.87 -3.01
C GLY A 52 0.48 6.56 -3.25
N ILE A 53 1.11 5.74 -4.10
CA ILE A 53 0.82 4.32 -4.24
C ILE A 53 2.10 3.60 -3.85
N LEU A 54 2.01 2.70 -2.88
CA LEU A 54 3.11 1.83 -2.48
C LEU A 54 2.79 0.41 -2.88
N VAL A 55 3.68 -0.24 -3.61
CA VAL A 55 3.50 -1.61 -4.08
C VAL A 55 4.74 -2.40 -3.74
N ILE A 56 4.63 -3.32 -2.79
CA ILE A 56 5.70 -4.26 -2.46
C ILE A 56 5.37 -5.63 -3.00
N LYS A 57 6.27 -6.19 -3.81
CA LYS A 57 6.17 -7.54 -4.37
C LYS A 57 6.88 -8.53 -3.46
N PHE A 58 6.24 -9.68 -3.24
CA PHE A 58 6.83 -10.90 -2.69
C PHE A 58 6.92 -11.91 -3.84
N GLU A 59 8.09 -12.00 -4.47
CA GLU A 59 8.31 -12.72 -5.73
C GLU A 59 8.02 -14.22 -5.60
N ASP A 60 8.57 -14.87 -4.56
CA ASP A 60 8.43 -16.32 -4.33
C ASP A 60 6.97 -16.78 -4.15
N PHE A 61 6.09 -15.85 -3.77
CA PHE A 61 4.67 -16.07 -3.56
C PHE A 61 3.81 -15.47 -4.67
N ASN A 62 4.42 -14.78 -5.62
CA ASN A 62 3.75 -14.02 -6.67
C ASN A 62 2.59 -13.17 -6.11
N CYS A 63 2.80 -12.51 -4.97
CA CYS A 63 1.79 -11.68 -4.33
C CYS A 63 2.29 -10.26 -4.09
N THR A 64 1.37 -9.30 -3.98
CA THR A 64 1.69 -7.90 -3.66
C THR A 64 0.99 -7.45 -2.38
N ALA A 65 1.66 -6.59 -1.62
CA ALA A 65 1.07 -5.83 -0.54
C ALA A 65 1.09 -4.35 -0.93
N GLU A 66 -0.08 -3.75 -1.08
CA GLU A 66 -0.25 -2.44 -1.70
C GLU A 66 -0.97 -1.46 -0.78
N TYR A 67 -0.55 -0.19 -0.81
CA TYR A 67 -1.23 0.91 -0.14
C TYR A 67 -1.56 2.03 -1.13
N TYR A 68 -2.82 2.44 -1.15
CA TYR A 68 -3.31 3.57 -1.93
C TYR A 68 -3.78 4.67 -0.99
N ARG A 69 -3.17 5.84 -1.10
CA ARG A 69 -3.60 7.01 -0.32
C ARG A 69 -4.95 7.53 -0.83
N SER A 70 -5.98 7.37 -0.02
CA SER A 70 -7.32 7.93 -0.23
C SER A 70 -7.93 8.27 1.13
N PRO A 71 -7.60 9.44 1.71
CA PRO A 71 -7.97 9.74 3.10
C PRO A 71 -9.47 9.72 3.37
N TYR A 72 -10.27 10.05 2.35
CA TYR A 72 -11.72 10.15 2.45
C TYR A 72 -12.45 9.03 1.71
N LEU A 73 -11.72 8.14 1.03
CA LEU A 73 -12.26 7.06 0.19
C LEU A 73 -13.13 7.50 -1.00
N VAL A 74 -13.49 8.78 -1.07
CA VAL A 74 -14.27 9.41 -2.14
C VAL A 74 -13.44 10.47 -2.86
N ILE A 75 -13.89 10.85 -4.05
CA ILE A 75 -13.32 11.98 -4.78
C ILE A 75 -13.58 13.25 -3.97
N GLN A 76 -12.51 13.97 -3.63
CA GLN A 76 -12.65 15.29 -3.02
C GLN A 76 -13.02 16.32 -4.10
N GLY A 77 -14.22 16.88 -4.00
CA GLY A 77 -14.65 18.01 -4.82
C GLY A 77 -14.04 19.34 -4.35
N HIS A 78 -14.21 20.38 -5.15
CA HIS A 78 -13.83 21.74 -4.76
C HIS A 78 -14.81 22.33 -3.75
N ALA A 79 -14.31 23.18 -2.86
CA ALA A 79 -15.18 23.96 -1.98
C ALA A 79 -16.16 24.79 -2.81
N PRO A 80 -17.43 24.92 -2.38
CA PRO A 80 -18.39 25.76 -3.09
C PRO A 80 -17.91 27.21 -3.14
N VAL A 81 -18.13 27.88 -4.27
CA VAL A 81 -17.77 29.29 -4.46
C VAL A 81 -18.55 30.14 -3.47
N GLN A 82 -17.86 30.84 -2.57
CA GLN A 82 -18.50 31.79 -1.67
C GLN A 82 -19.02 32.99 -2.48
N LYS A 83 -20.33 33.18 -2.49
CA LYS A 83 -20.93 34.44 -2.95
C LYS A 83 -20.96 35.40 -1.76
N GLY A 84 -20.26 36.53 -1.88
CA GLY A 84 -20.32 37.64 -0.94
C GLY A 84 -21.60 38.44 -1.08
#